data_AF-A0A9N9CYV0-F1
#
_entry.id   AF-A0A9N9CYV0-F1
#
_cell.length_a   1.000
_cell.length_b   1.000
_cell.length_c   1.000
_cell.angle_alpha   90.00
_cell.angle_beta   90.00
_cell.angle_gamma   90.00
#
_symmetry.space_group_name_H-M   'P 1'
#
loop_
_entity.id
_entity.type
_entity.pdbx_description
1 polymer ?
#
loop_
_entity_poly.entity_id
_entity_poly.type
_entity_poly.pdbx_seq_one_letter_code
_entity_poly.pdbx_strand_id
1 'polypeptide(L)'
;MLLAEYTDDIVVSQNAYAIKSRKNSLWSLATKLLSAFDHSNSTTHYLFEDAPEISKNEIKNILALYKRGKSHFQQLLAQDVYKTEPKLRKKRKNQEDNSTQVQRSSSTLEQ
;
A
#
# COMPACT_ATOMS: atom_id res chain seq x y z
N MET A 1 -15.60 -7.66 6.68
CA MET A 1 -16.43 -7.11 7.77
C MET A 1 -15.65 -6.21 8.74
N LEU A 2 -14.36 -6.45 9.01
CA LEU A 2 -13.55 -5.63 9.94
C LEU A 2 -13.33 -4.15 9.55
N LEU A 3 -13.19 -3.83 8.26
CA LEU A 3 -12.90 -2.45 7.80
C LEU A 3 -14.15 -1.59 7.60
N ALA A 4 -15.28 -2.19 7.21
CA ALA A 4 -16.54 -1.46 6.96
C ALA A 4 -17.14 -0.87 8.26
N GLU A 5 -16.97 -1.56 9.39
CA GLU A 5 -17.34 -1.01 10.72
C GLU A 5 -16.46 0.17 11.16
N TYR A 6 -15.26 0.30 10.60
CA TYR A 6 -14.36 1.41 10.91
C TYR A 6 -14.68 2.65 10.08
N THR A 7 -15.21 2.49 8.87
CA THR A 7 -15.62 3.58 7.96
C THR A 7 -17.00 4.15 8.29
N ASP A 8 -17.56 3.85 9.47
CA ASP A 8 -18.94 4.18 9.84
C ASP A 8 -19.96 3.79 8.75
N ASP A 9 -19.71 2.69 8.04
CA ASP A 9 -20.66 2.16 7.05
C ASP A 9 -21.76 1.41 7.82
N ILE A 10 -22.85 2.13 8.07
CA ILE A 10 -23.93 1.93 9.06
C ILE A 10 -24.78 0.64 8.86
N VAL A 11 -24.35 -0.34 8.08
CA VAL A 11 -25.30 -1.36 7.59
C VAL A 11 -25.62 -2.48 8.59
N VAL A 12 -24.85 -2.72 9.67
CA VAL A 12 -25.07 -3.94 10.50
C VAL A 12 -25.07 -3.75 12.03
N SER A 13 -24.60 -2.61 12.58
CA SER A 13 -24.38 -2.51 14.04
C SER A 13 -25.20 -1.40 14.69
N GLN A 14 -26.31 -1.77 15.36
CA GLN A 14 -27.19 -0.82 16.07
C GLN A 14 -26.69 -0.40 17.46
N ASN A 15 -25.66 -1.07 18.00
CA ASN A 15 -25.19 -0.82 19.38
C ASN A 15 -23.86 -0.04 19.39
N ALA A 16 -23.92 1.23 19.77
CA ALA A 16 -22.76 2.12 19.86
C ALA A 16 -21.64 1.60 20.80
N TYR A 17 -22.01 0.93 21.90
CA TYR A 17 -21.04 0.34 22.83
C TYR A 17 -20.30 -0.84 22.18
N ALA A 18 -21.03 -1.70 21.45
CA ALA A 18 -20.44 -2.81 20.71
C ALA A 18 -19.48 -2.30 19.61
N ILE A 19 -19.86 -1.24 18.88
CA ILE A 19 -18.98 -0.59 17.88
C ILE A 19 -17.70 -0.10 18.55
N LYS A 20 -17.81 0.65 19.65
CA LYS A 20 -16.66 1.18 20.38
C LYS A 20 -15.74 0.07 20.87
N SER A 21 -16.30 -1.01 21.42
CA SER A 21 -15.53 -2.18 21.86
C SER A 21 -14.75 -2.80 20.69
N ARG A 22 -15.40 -3.03 19.54
CA ARG A 22 -14.74 -3.57 18.33
C ARG A 22 -13.64 -2.65 17.81
N LYS A 23 -13.89 -1.34 17.73
CA LYS A 23 -12.89 -0.33 17.33
C LYS A 23 -11.68 -0.38 18.27
N ASN A 24 -11.89 -0.46 19.58
CA ASN A 24 -10.81 -0.58 20.55
C ASN A 24 -10.01 -1.89 20.41
N SER A 25 -10.69 -3.01 20.22
CA SER A 25 -10.04 -4.32 19.99
C SER A 25 -9.19 -4.30 18.72
N LEU A 26 -9.71 -3.74 17.63
CA LEU A 26 -8.98 -3.61 16.38
C LEU A 26 -7.79 -2.67 16.53
N TRP A 27 -7.96 -1.54 17.21
CA TRP A 27 -6.87 -0.59 17.50
C TRP A 27 -5.75 -1.23 18.33
N SER A 28 -6.13 -1.99 19.37
CA SER A 28 -5.19 -2.75 20.19
C SER A 28 -4.41 -3.77 19.36
N LEU A 29 -5.10 -4.52 18.47
CA LEU A 29 -4.45 -5.45 17.56
C LEU A 29 -3.48 -4.74 16.62
N ALA A 30 -3.90 -3.65 15.98
CA ALA A 30 -3.06 -2.86 15.08
C ALA A 30 -1.79 -2.35 15.80
N THR A 31 -1.92 -1.94 17.07
CA THR A 31 -0.80 -1.46 17.88
C THR A 31 0.20 -2.58 18.19
N LYS A 32 -0.29 -3.77 18.56
CA LYS A 32 0.55 -4.96 18.78
C LYS A 32 1.26 -5.43 17.51
N LEU A 33 0.56 -5.40 16.38
CA LEU A 33 1.16 -5.72 15.08
C LEU A 33 2.23 -4.69 14.73
N LEU A 34 1.94 -3.39 14.89
CA LEU A 34 2.92 -2.35 14.62
C LEU A 34 4.19 -2.54 15.45
N SER A 35 4.07 -2.83 16.76
CA SER A 35 5.23 -3.08 17.62
C SER A 35 6.04 -4.30 17.16
N ALA A 36 5.39 -5.35 16.68
CA ALA A 36 6.06 -6.56 16.20
C ALA A 36 6.82 -6.31 14.88
N PHE A 37 6.17 -5.64 13.93
CA PHE A 37 6.71 -5.43 12.59
C PHE A 37 7.79 -4.34 12.53
N ASP A 38 7.69 -3.31 13.36
CA ASP A 38 8.70 -2.24 13.46
C ASP A 38 9.78 -2.54 14.52
N HIS A 39 9.76 -3.72 15.16
CA HIS A 39 10.80 -4.13 16.10
C HIS A 39 12.18 -4.25 15.41
N SER A 40 13.23 -3.79 16.10
CA SER A 40 14.61 -3.79 15.59
C SER A 40 15.09 -5.18 15.18
N ASN A 41 14.72 -6.19 15.96
CA ASN A 41 14.86 -7.60 15.63
C ASN A 41 13.48 -8.25 15.53
N SER A 42 12.74 -7.93 14.47
CA SER A 42 11.36 -8.39 14.28
C SER A 42 11.24 -9.91 14.21
N THR A 43 12.29 -10.63 13.78
CA THR A 43 12.29 -12.09 13.79
C THR A 43 12.33 -12.74 15.18
N THR A 44 12.67 -11.99 16.23
CA THR A 44 12.73 -12.49 17.62
C THR A 44 11.63 -11.89 18.50
N HIS A 45 10.63 -11.24 17.90
CA HIS A 45 9.49 -10.75 18.66
C HIS A 45 8.56 -11.92 18.98
N TYR A 46 7.99 -11.95 20.20
CA TYR A 46 7.18 -13.08 20.71
C TYR A 46 6.11 -13.55 19.70
N LEU A 47 5.48 -12.60 18.99
CA LEU A 47 4.46 -12.88 17.96
C LEU A 47 4.95 -13.81 16.83
N PHE A 48 6.24 -13.78 16.50
CA PHE A 48 6.85 -14.61 15.45
C PHE A 48 7.65 -15.79 16.04
N GLU A 49 8.09 -15.68 17.29
CA GLU A 49 8.78 -16.76 18.01
C GLU A 49 7.80 -17.89 18.40
N ASP A 50 6.57 -17.53 18.80
CA ASP A 50 5.50 -18.47 19.17
C ASP A 50 4.72 -19.02 17.97
N ALA A 51 5.24 -18.87 16.75
CA ALA A 51 4.61 -19.31 15.51
C ALA A 51 5.33 -20.55 14.92
N PRO A 52 5.16 -21.76 15.49
CA PRO A 52 5.88 -22.96 15.05
C PRO A 52 5.52 -23.39 13.62
N GLU A 53 4.38 -22.95 13.12
CA GLU A 53 3.89 -23.23 11.76
C GLU A 53 4.58 -22.39 10.67
N ILE A 54 5.29 -21.31 11.06
CA ILE A 54 5.90 -20.38 10.11
C ILE A 54 7.42 -20.47 10.22
N SER A 55 8.06 -20.85 9.12
CA SER A 55 9.53 -20.89 9.07
C SER A 55 10.14 -19.49 9.18
N LYS A 56 11.40 -19.43 9.64
CA LYS A 56 12.18 -18.19 9.68
C LYS A 56 12.25 -17.49 8.31
N ASN A 57 12.24 -18.25 7.22
CA ASN A 57 12.27 -17.68 5.86
C ASN A 57 10.94 -17.03 5.49
N GLU A 58 9.82 -17.65 5.85
CA GLU A 58 8.48 -17.09 5.65
C GLU A 58 8.27 -15.82 6.47
N ILE A 59 8.74 -15.80 7.73
CA ILE A 59 8.74 -14.58 8.56
C ILE A 59 9.50 -13.45 7.87
N LYS A 60 10.70 -13.73 7.32
CA LYS A 60 11.47 -12.72 6.57
C LYS A 60 10.71 -12.20 5.34
N ASN A 61 10.03 -13.08 4.62
CA ASN A 61 9.22 -12.69 3.46
C ASN A 61 8.04 -11.79 3.87
N ILE A 62 7.35 -12.13 4.96
CA ILE A 62 6.26 -11.32 5.53
C ILE A 62 6.77 -9.93 5.90
N LEU A 63 7.93 -9.83 6.58
CA LEU A 63 8.53 -8.56 6.96
C LEU A 63 8.98 -7.73 5.74
N ALA A 64 9.51 -8.37 4.70
CA ALA A 64 9.87 -7.69 3.45
C ALA A 64 8.63 -7.13 2.74
N LEU A 65 7.54 -7.91 2.68
CA LEU A 65 6.26 -7.47 2.13
C LEU A 65 5.67 -6.29 2.92
N TYR A 66 5.73 -6.34 4.25
CA TYR A 66 5.31 -5.23 5.10
C TYR A 66 6.07 -3.93 4.79
N LYS A 67 7.41 -4.00 4.73
CA LYS A 67 8.23 -2.82 4.38
C LYS A 67 7.89 -2.25 3.02
N ARG A 68 7.72 -3.12 2.02
CA ARG A 68 7.31 -2.72 0.67
C ARG A 68 5.93 -2.07 0.66
N GLY A 69 4.96 -2.67 1.36
CA GLY A 69 3.60 -2.14 1.48
C GLY A 69 3.58 -0.78 2.17
N LYS A 70 4.30 -0.62 3.29
CA LYS A 70 4.43 0.64 4.04
C LYS A 70 5.00 1.75 3.15
N SER A 71 6.09 1.48 2.43
CA SER A 71 6.67 2.43 1.48
C SER A 71 5.69 2.81 0.37
N HIS A 72 4.96 1.84 -0.18
CA HIS A 72 3.95 2.11 -1.20
C HIS A 72 2.81 2.99 -0.69
N PHE A 73 2.30 2.71 0.52
CA PHE A 73 1.27 3.53 1.14
C PHE A 73 1.73 4.96 1.41
N GLN A 74 2.97 5.15 1.87
CA GLN A 74 3.55 6.48 2.08
C GLN A 74 3.63 7.27 0.76
N GLN A 75 4.03 6.61 -0.34
CA GLN A 75 4.04 7.23 -1.66
C GLN A 75 2.62 7.62 -2.12
N LEU A 76 1.65 6.72 -1.95
CA LEU A 76 0.25 7.04 -2.27
C LEU A 76 -0.27 8.22 -1.46
N LEU A 77 0.05 8.28 -0.16
CA LEU A 77 -0.35 9.38 0.70
C LEU A 77 0.26 10.72 0.23
N ALA A 78 1.56 10.73 -0.11
CA ALA A 78 2.25 11.90 -0.63
C ALA A 78 1.68 12.38 -1.98
N GLN A 79 1.30 11.45 -2.86
CA GLN A 79 0.80 11.75 -4.19
C GLN A 79 -0.68 12.15 -4.21
N ASP A 80 -1.53 11.40 -3.50
CA ASP A 80 -2.99 11.48 -3.66
C ASP A 80 -3.63 12.39 -2.61
N VAL A 81 -3.09 12.42 -1.40
CA VAL A 81 -3.65 13.21 -0.29
C VAL A 81 -2.90 14.53 -0.16
N TYR A 82 -1.57 14.48 0.04
CA TYR A 82 -0.77 15.69 0.24
C TYR A 82 -0.45 16.43 -1.06
N LYS A 83 -0.52 15.73 -2.20
CA LYS A 83 -0.17 16.28 -3.53
C LYS A 83 1.24 16.88 -3.58
N THR A 84 2.15 16.38 -2.75
CA THR A 84 3.55 16.84 -2.66
C THR A 84 4.45 16.14 -3.67
N GLU A 85 4.04 14.97 -4.15
CA GLU A 85 4.78 14.20 -5.16
C GLU A 85 3.95 13.99 -6.43
N PRO A 86 4.56 14.03 -7.63
CA PRO A 86 3.86 13.76 -8.87
C PRO A 86 3.48 12.28 -8.98
N LYS A 87 2.27 11.99 -9.47
CA LYS A 87 1.84 10.62 -9.78
C LYS A 87 2.65 10.09 -10.95
N LEU A 88 3.54 9.13 -10.68
CA LEU A 88 4.19 8.35 -11.72
C LEU A 88 3.14 7.46 -12.40
N ARG A 89 2.50 7.98 -13.46
CA ARG A 89 1.68 7.15 -14.36
C ARG A 89 2.61 6.10 -14.97
N LYS A 90 2.58 4.86 -14.48
CA LYS A 90 3.07 3.72 -15.25
C LYS A 90 2.22 3.70 -16.53
N LYS A 91 2.70 4.28 -17.62
CA LYS A 91 2.17 4.02 -18.95
C LYS A 91 2.17 2.50 -19.09
N ARG A 92 0.98 1.89 -19.12
CA ARG A 92 0.84 0.56 -19.70
C ARG A 92 1.40 0.72 -21.12
N LYS A 93 2.52 0.07 -21.44
CA LYS A 93 3.01 0.01 -22.82
C LYS A 93 1.98 -0.85 -23.57
N ASN A 94 0.92 -0.22 -24.06
CA ASN A 94 0.23 -0.72 -25.23
C ASN A 94 1.13 -0.31 -26.40
N GLN A 95 1.89 -1.29 -26.85
CA GLN A 95 2.70 -1.20 -28.05
C GLN A 95 1.72 -1.29 -29.22
N GLU A 96 1.35 -0.14 -29.78
CA GLU A 96 1.04 0.09 -31.19
C GLU A 96 0.51 1.51 -31.36
N ASP A 97 1.35 2.37 -31.94
CA ASP A 97 0.85 3.39 -32.86
C ASP A 97 1.98 3.74 -33.82
N ASN A 98 1.97 3.03 -34.96
CA ASN A 98 2.63 3.47 -36.18
C ASN A 98 1.89 4.70 -36.69
N SER A 99 2.41 5.90 -36.41
CA SER A 99 2.02 7.12 -37.13
C SER A 99 3.21 7.65 -37.91
N THR A 100 3.44 6.97 -39.04
CA THR A 100 3.64 7.53 -40.37
C THR A 100 4.23 8.95 -40.43
N GLN A 101 5.56 9.01 -40.41
CA GLN A 101 6.29 10.19 -40.89
C GLN A 101 6.29 10.15 -42.43
N VAL A 102 5.32 10.81 -43.08
CA VAL A 102 5.34 11.06 -44.53
C VAL A 102 5.09 12.54 -44.81
N GLN A 103 6.21 13.23 -45.05
CA GLN A 103 6.49 14.24 -46.08
C GLN A 103 5.54 15.44 -46.27
N ARG A 104 6.11 16.64 -46.16
CA ARG A 104 6.18 17.55 -47.33
C ARG A 104 7.41 18.43 -47.29
N SER A 105 8.31 18.12 -48.21
CA SER A 105 9.41 18.95 -48.68
C SER A 105 8.89 20.23 -49.33
N SER A 106 9.58 21.34 -49.04
CA SER A 106 9.93 22.42 -49.98
C SER A 106 11.24 22.99 -49.43
N SER A 107 12.43 22.67 -49.97
CA SER A 107 13.08 23.37 -51.10
C SER A 107 12.75 24.88 -51.08
N THR A 108 13.71 25.80 -50.91
CA THR A 108 14.71 26.13 -51.94
C THR A 108 15.62 27.28 -51.47
N LEU A 109 16.93 27.09 -51.71
CA LEU A 109 18.03 28.02 -52.06
C LEU A 109 18.29 29.32 -51.28
N GLU A 110 19.58 29.45 -50.91
CA GLU A 110 20.52 30.56 -51.21
C GLU A 110 20.03 32.01 -51.04
N GLN A 111 20.65 32.72 -50.09
CA GLN A 111 21.55 33.86 -50.37
C GLN A 111 22.41 34.18 -49.15
#